data_AF-A0A8C5WT24-F1
#
_entry.id   AF-A0A8C5WT24-F1
#
_cell.length_a   1.000
_cell.length_b   1.000
_cell.length_c   1.000
_cell.angle_alpha   90.00
_cell.angle_beta   90.00
_cell.angle_gamma   90.00
#
_symmetry.space_group_name_H-M   'P 1'
#
loop_
_entity.id
_entity.type
_entity.pdbx_description
1 polymer ?
#
loop_
_entity_poly.entity_id
_entity_poly.type
_entity_poly.pdbx_seq_one_letter_code
_entity_poly.pdbx_strand_id
1 'polypeptide(L)'
;MWRIATAWKLNRQHKKKVYELLNYPGCVLLRSKDQITAGNAARKNIMEGKAAISNTTTSCVFQLLQDSGIKTAFVRKHSDTAFMAAHCEMIPIEWVCRRIATGSFLKRNPGVEEGYKFYPPKIELFYKDDAANDPQWSEEQLIEVKLKLAGLEIGQTEVDIMAQSTRAIFEILEKAWQPQNCTLVDLKVEFGVNVATKEIVLADVIDNDSWRLWPSGDRKQQKDKQVILFSVQILKILQFFKVYVSVLFEISFYSPSVCFFTSNRRWERKWRKIHIHIYIYICVCVCVCVCVQSKP
;
A
#
# COMPACT_ATOMS: atom_id res chain seq x y z
N MET A 1 15.31 -21.39 -10.46
CA MET A 1 16.26 -21.25 -9.34
C MET A 1 16.55 -19.77 -9.20
N TRP A 2 15.97 -19.11 -8.20
CA TRP A 2 16.05 -17.64 -8.04
C TRP A 2 17.46 -17.24 -7.61
N ARG A 3 17.99 -16.16 -8.18
CA ARG A 3 19.12 -15.46 -7.58
C ARG A 3 18.58 -14.15 -7.00
N ILE A 4 19.09 -13.76 -5.84
CA ILE A 4 18.93 -12.37 -5.40
C ILE A 4 19.53 -11.55 -6.54
N ALA A 5 18.76 -10.63 -7.11
CA ALA A 5 19.29 -9.70 -8.10
C ALA A 5 20.53 -9.06 -7.48
N THR A 6 21.72 -9.41 -7.98
CA THR A 6 22.97 -8.79 -7.53
C THR A 6 23.18 -7.42 -8.16
N ALA A 7 22.21 -6.93 -8.93
CA ALA A 7 22.11 -5.55 -9.33
C ALA A 7 21.56 -4.73 -8.15
N TRP A 8 22.52 -4.19 -7.38
CA TRP A 8 22.36 -3.17 -6.35
C TRP A 8 21.75 -3.62 -5.01
N LYS A 9 22.52 -3.31 -3.97
CA LYS A 9 22.12 -3.13 -2.58
C LYS A 9 21.18 -1.91 -2.46
N LEU A 10 20.16 -1.81 -3.32
CA LEU A 10 19.20 -0.70 -3.40
C LEU A 10 18.16 -0.89 -2.29
N ASN A 11 18.44 -0.27 -1.15
CA ASN A 11 17.62 -0.20 0.05
C ASN A 11 17.12 -1.53 0.61
N ARG A 12 17.45 -1.82 1.87
CA ARG A 12 16.58 -2.66 2.70
C ARG A 12 15.25 -1.92 2.87
N GLN A 13 14.42 -1.86 1.82
CA GLN A 13 13.04 -1.43 1.97
C GLN A 13 12.44 -2.38 3.00
N HIS A 14 12.08 -1.81 4.15
CA HIS A 14 11.91 -2.58 5.37
C HIS A 14 10.84 -3.68 5.25
N LYS A 15 9.97 -3.59 4.24
CA LYS A 15 8.80 -4.45 4.06
C LYS A 15 8.86 -5.41 2.86
N LYS A 16 9.83 -5.30 1.94
CA LYS A 16 9.89 -6.19 0.76
C LYS A 16 11.31 -6.57 0.35
N LYS A 17 11.42 -7.56 -0.54
CA LYS A 17 12.65 -8.00 -1.22
C LYS A 17 12.37 -8.11 -2.72
N VAL A 18 13.34 -7.74 -3.54
CA VAL A 18 13.26 -7.85 -5.00
C VAL A 18 14.26 -8.91 -5.46
N TYR A 19 13.84 -9.79 -6.37
CA TYR A 19 14.65 -10.88 -6.92
C TYR A 19 14.65 -10.81 -8.44
N GLU A 20 15.79 -11.14 -9.04
CA GLU A 20 15.91 -11.23 -10.49
C GLU A 20 15.42 -12.60 -10.97
N LEU A 21 14.79 -12.61 -12.13
CA LEU A 21 14.24 -13.81 -12.75
C LEU A 21 15.08 -14.25 -13.93
N LEU A 22 15.95 -15.23 -13.71
CA LEU A 22 16.82 -15.79 -14.76
C LEU A 22 16.04 -16.30 -15.98
N ASN A 23 14.81 -16.80 -15.77
CA ASN A 23 13.97 -17.35 -16.84
C ASN A 23 13.03 -16.30 -17.46
N TYR A 24 12.99 -15.08 -16.94
CA TYR A 24 12.10 -14.00 -17.40
C TYR A 24 12.89 -12.69 -17.49
N PRO A 25 13.69 -12.49 -18.55
CA PRO A 25 14.51 -11.29 -18.71
C PRO A 25 13.62 -10.04 -18.71
N GLY A 26 14.09 -8.98 -18.06
CA GLY A 26 13.32 -7.73 -17.89
C GLY A 26 12.21 -7.80 -16.83
N CYS A 27 12.06 -8.91 -16.11
CA CYS A 27 11.12 -9.04 -14.99
C CYS A 27 11.84 -9.27 -13.65
N VAL A 28 11.22 -8.80 -12.58
CA VAL A 28 11.63 -9.03 -11.20
C VAL A 28 10.48 -9.65 -10.40
N LEU A 29 10.82 -10.34 -9.32
CA LEU A 29 9.87 -10.85 -8.34
C LEU A 29 9.95 -10.00 -7.08
N LEU A 30 8.84 -9.39 -6.71
CA LEU A 30 8.70 -8.64 -5.46
C LEU A 30 8.05 -9.55 -4.42
N ARG A 31 8.74 -9.76 -3.29
CA ARG A 31 8.26 -10.56 -2.16
C ARG A 31 8.03 -9.68 -0.94
N SER A 32 6.80 -9.66 -0.46
CA SER A 32 6.39 -8.97 0.77
C SER A 32 6.91 -9.69 2.02
N LYS A 33 7.12 -8.94 3.11
CA LYS A 33 7.52 -9.44 4.44
C LYS A 33 6.39 -9.23 5.44
N ASP A 34 6.32 -10.11 6.43
CA ASP A 34 5.44 -10.00 7.60
C ASP A 34 5.92 -8.93 8.59
N GLN A 35 6.40 -7.80 8.08
CA GLN A 35 6.99 -6.74 8.88
C GLN A 35 6.17 -5.47 8.76
N ILE A 36 5.85 -4.87 9.90
CA ILE A 36 5.25 -3.55 9.97
C ILE A 36 6.23 -2.55 10.56
N THR A 37 6.25 -1.35 9.98
CA THR A 37 7.14 -0.27 10.41
C THR A 37 6.39 1.03 10.62
N ALA A 38 6.76 1.76 11.67
CA ALA A 38 6.18 3.06 12.05
C ALA A 38 7.28 4.05 12.44
N GLY A 39 7.06 5.34 12.14
CA GLY A 39 7.99 6.45 12.43
C GLY A 39 9.37 6.28 11.79
N ASN A 40 9.46 6.33 10.46
CA ASN A 40 10.72 6.18 9.70
C ASN A 40 11.54 4.95 10.13
N ALA A 41 10.82 3.83 10.27
CA ALA A 41 11.36 2.54 10.68
C ALA A 41 11.97 2.46 12.10
N ALA A 42 11.76 3.48 12.95
CA ALA A 42 12.13 3.45 14.37
C ALA A 42 11.40 2.34 15.13
N ARG A 43 10.15 2.04 14.77
CA ARG A 43 9.38 0.92 15.33
C ARG A 43 9.22 -0.17 14.29
N LYS A 44 9.62 -1.41 14.63
CA LYS A 44 9.52 -2.61 13.78
C LYS A 44 8.86 -3.72 14.57
N ASN A 45 7.75 -4.25 14.08
CA ASN A 45 7.09 -5.43 14.65
C ASN A 45 6.85 -6.47 13.55
N ILE A 46 6.81 -7.74 13.95
CA ILE A 46 6.39 -8.84 13.09
C ILE A 46 4.87 -8.97 13.18
N MET A 47 4.22 -9.14 12.04
CA MET A 47 2.80 -9.41 11.95
C MET A 47 2.55 -10.50 10.92
N GLU A 48 2.32 -11.71 11.43
CA GLU A 48 2.07 -12.88 10.61
C GLU A 48 0.90 -12.66 9.64
N GLY A 49 1.10 -13.05 8.38
CA GLY A 49 0.09 -12.91 7.32
C GLY A 49 0.02 -11.53 6.67
N LYS A 50 0.70 -10.50 7.20
CA LYS A 50 0.76 -9.18 6.55
C LYS A 50 1.32 -9.26 5.14
N ALA A 51 2.33 -10.09 4.90
CA ALA A 51 2.92 -10.25 3.57
C ALA A 51 1.89 -10.70 2.54
N ALA A 52 1.07 -11.70 2.91
CA ALA A 52 0.06 -12.26 2.03
C ALA A 52 -1.05 -11.25 1.72
N ILE A 53 -1.42 -10.49 2.75
CA ILE A 53 -2.42 -9.44 2.65
C ILE A 53 -1.91 -8.30 1.76
N SER A 54 -0.76 -7.69 2.08
CA SER A 54 -0.16 -6.61 1.29
C SER A 54 0.01 -6.99 -0.18
N ASN A 55 0.49 -8.21 -0.46
CA ASN A 55 0.67 -8.71 -1.81
C ASN A 55 -0.67 -8.89 -2.56
N THR A 56 -1.70 -9.38 -1.87
CA THR A 56 -3.03 -9.55 -2.49
C THR A 56 -3.71 -8.20 -2.74
N THR A 57 -3.65 -7.26 -1.78
CA THR A 57 -4.16 -5.89 -1.97
C THR A 57 -3.48 -5.24 -3.18
N THR A 58 -2.15 -5.29 -3.23
CA THR A 58 -1.37 -4.74 -4.35
C THR A 58 -1.76 -5.38 -5.68
N SER A 59 -1.89 -6.71 -5.72
CA SER A 59 -2.23 -7.43 -6.95
C SER A 59 -3.62 -7.06 -7.47
N CYS A 60 -4.63 -7.01 -6.60
CA CYS A 60 -5.99 -6.67 -7.02
C CYS A 60 -6.12 -5.17 -7.35
N VAL A 61 -5.39 -4.27 -6.67
CA VAL A 61 -5.33 -2.83 -7.01
C VAL A 61 -4.64 -2.59 -8.35
N PHE A 62 -3.48 -3.20 -8.60
CA PHE A 62 -2.79 -3.03 -9.88
C PHE A 62 -3.58 -3.63 -11.05
N GLN A 63 -4.28 -4.74 -10.84
CA GLN A 63 -5.17 -5.28 -11.88
C GLN A 63 -6.29 -4.29 -12.21
N LEU A 64 -6.98 -3.74 -11.20
CA LEU A 64 -8.02 -2.72 -11.40
C LEU A 64 -7.50 -1.51 -12.19
N LEU A 65 -6.30 -1.04 -11.86
CA LEU A 65 -5.68 0.10 -12.54
C LEU A 65 -5.29 -0.23 -13.99
N GLN A 66 -4.77 -1.44 -14.26
CA GLN A 66 -4.49 -1.91 -15.62
C GLN A 66 -5.76 -2.03 -16.46
N ASP A 67 -6.83 -2.60 -15.89
CA ASP A 67 -8.13 -2.73 -16.55
C ASP A 67 -8.75 -1.35 -16.86
N SER A 68 -8.36 -0.32 -16.12
CA SER A 68 -8.73 1.08 -16.33
C SER A 68 -7.79 1.84 -17.28
N GLY A 69 -6.79 1.17 -17.86
CA GLY A 69 -5.85 1.75 -18.83
C GLY A 69 -4.59 2.42 -18.23
N ILE A 70 -4.37 2.33 -16.91
CA ILE A 70 -3.15 2.85 -16.28
C ILE A 70 -1.99 1.92 -16.57
N LYS A 71 -0.87 2.47 -17.07
CA LYS A 71 0.37 1.73 -17.25
C LYS A 71 1.00 1.42 -15.90
N THR A 72 1.15 0.14 -15.57
CA THR A 72 1.77 -0.31 -14.31
C THR A 72 2.89 -1.31 -14.58
N ALA A 73 3.84 -1.40 -13.65
CA ALA A 73 4.90 -2.41 -13.68
C ALA A 73 4.39 -3.82 -13.34
N PHE A 74 3.15 -3.98 -12.88
CA PHE A 74 2.62 -5.28 -12.49
C PHE A 74 2.49 -6.21 -13.69
N VAL A 75 2.98 -7.45 -13.59
CA VAL A 75 2.78 -8.45 -14.65
C VAL A 75 1.73 -9.46 -14.24
N ARG A 76 1.91 -10.07 -13.06
CA ARG A 76 0.94 -11.02 -12.48
C ARG A 76 1.29 -11.36 -11.04
N LYS A 77 0.28 -11.81 -10.27
CA LYS A 77 0.50 -12.48 -8.99
C LYS A 77 1.30 -13.76 -9.20
N HIS A 78 2.31 -14.01 -8.34
CA HIS A 78 3.18 -15.19 -8.43
C HIS A 78 2.89 -16.21 -7.32
N SER A 79 2.68 -15.74 -6.09
CA SER A 79 2.28 -16.55 -4.94
C SER A 79 1.46 -15.69 -3.97
N ASP A 80 1.09 -16.25 -2.82
CA ASP A 80 0.38 -15.48 -1.77
C ASP A 80 1.17 -14.26 -1.30
N THR A 81 2.50 -14.35 -1.27
CA THR A 81 3.38 -13.30 -0.71
C THR A 81 4.27 -12.61 -1.74
N ALA A 82 4.10 -12.93 -3.03
CA ALA A 82 4.92 -12.34 -4.08
C ALA A 82 4.16 -12.13 -5.40
N PHE A 83 4.59 -11.12 -6.17
CA PHE A 83 4.13 -10.85 -7.52
C PHE A 83 5.31 -10.58 -8.45
N MET A 84 5.09 -10.78 -9.75
CA MET A 84 6.06 -10.48 -10.80
C MET A 84 5.78 -9.10 -11.37
N ALA A 85 6.83 -8.32 -11.58
CA ALA A 85 6.76 -6.99 -12.16
C ALA A 85 7.81 -6.80 -13.25
N ALA A 86 7.57 -5.87 -14.18
CA ALA A 86 8.58 -5.36 -15.07
C ALA A 86 9.69 -4.68 -14.27
N HIS A 87 10.94 -4.90 -14.66
CA HIS A 87 12.08 -4.26 -14.05
C HIS A 87 12.08 -2.75 -14.38
N CYS A 88 12.16 -1.92 -13.35
CA CYS A 88 12.12 -0.47 -13.48
C CYS A 88 13.26 0.17 -12.69
N GLU A 89 13.82 1.25 -13.22
CA GLU A 89 14.62 2.19 -12.44
C GLU A 89 13.67 3.15 -11.73
N MET A 90 13.61 3.09 -10.40
CA MET A 90 12.64 3.83 -9.60
C MET A 90 12.98 5.32 -9.55
N ILE A 91 11.99 6.18 -9.77
CA ILE A 91 12.09 7.62 -9.56
C ILE A 91 12.00 7.86 -8.05
N PRO A 92 12.98 8.52 -7.39
CA PRO A 92 13.04 8.65 -5.93
C PRO A 92 12.07 9.72 -5.39
N ILE A 93 10.82 9.70 -5.85
CA ILE A 93 9.76 10.64 -5.49
C ILE A 93 8.53 9.88 -5.02
N GLU A 94 8.03 10.25 -3.86
CA GLU A 94 6.72 9.87 -3.36
C GLU A 94 5.69 10.88 -3.87
N TRP A 95 4.79 10.41 -4.73
CA TRP A 95 3.68 11.20 -5.24
C TRP A 95 2.47 11.03 -4.33
N VAL A 96 2.08 12.10 -3.65
CA VAL A 96 0.95 12.09 -2.72
C VAL A 96 -0.23 12.85 -3.32
N CYS A 97 -1.40 12.22 -3.32
CA CYS A 97 -2.66 12.83 -3.74
C CYS A 97 -3.63 12.90 -2.56
N ARG A 98 -4.32 14.03 -2.39
CA ARG A 98 -5.26 14.25 -1.28
C ARG A 98 -6.62 14.74 -1.77
N ARG A 99 -7.68 14.11 -1.28
CA ARG A 99 -9.04 14.68 -1.29
C ARG A 99 -9.31 15.51 -0.05
N ILE A 100 -8.81 15.08 1.11
CA ILE A 100 -9.10 15.67 2.41
C ILE A 100 -7.81 16.08 3.11
N ALA A 101 -7.79 17.30 3.67
CA ALA A 101 -6.68 17.79 4.49
C ALA A 101 -6.63 17.05 5.84
N THR A 102 -5.54 16.33 6.08
CA THR A 102 -5.21 15.67 7.34
C THR A 102 -3.69 15.47 7.44
N GLY A 103 -3.22 14.91 8.56
CA GLY A 103 -1.85 14.43 8.69
C GLY A 103 -0.78 15.51 8.50
N SER A 104 0.21 15.23 7.66
CA SER A 104 1.36 16.13 7.46
C SER A 104 0.99 17.42 6.71
N PHE A 105 -0.12 17.43 5.96
CA PHE A 105 -0.61 18.64 5.30
C PHE A 105 -0.95 19.74 6.32
N LEU A 106 -1.69 19.40 7.38
CA LEU A 106 -2.10 20.36 8.41
C LEU A 106 -0.89 20.91 9.19
N LYS A 107 0.15 20.09 9.39
CA LYS A 107 1.39 20.53 10.03
C LYS A 107 2.14 21.58 9.22
N ARG A 108 2.13 21.45 7.88
CA ARG A 108 2.77 22.41 6.96
C ARG A 108 1.91 23.63 6.67
N ASN A 109 0.61 23.56 6.91
CA ASN A 109 -0.35 24.64 6.62
C ASN A 109 -1.16 25.01 7.87
N PRO A 110 -0.54 25.71 8.86
CA PRO A 110 -1.26 26.20 10.02
C PRO A 110 -2.45 27.08 9.62
N GLY A 111 -3.60 26.86 10.25
CA GLY A 111 -4.85 27.57 9.95
C GLY A 111 -5.81 26.83 9.01
N VAL A 112 -5.36 25.74 8.35
CA VAL A 112 -6.28 24.84 7.64
C VAL A 112 -6.89 23.85 8.62
N GLU A 113 -8.22 23.72 8.59
CA GLU A 113 -8.94 22.76 9.42
C GLU A 113 -8.89 21.34 8.83
N GLU A 114 -8.87 20.34 9.71
CA GLU A 114 -9.00 18.95 9.28
C GLU A 114 -10.37 18.71 8.64
N GLY A 115 -10.39 18.01 7.51
CA GLY A 115 -11.63 17.79 6.76
C GLY A 115 -11.81 18.73 5.56
N TYR A 116 -10.99 19.78 5.42
CA TYR A 116 -10.97 20.62 4.22
C TYR A 116 -10.82 19.77 2.96
N LYS A 117 -11.67 20.00 1.95
CA LYS A 117 -11.72 19.19 0.73
C LYS A 117 -11.07 19.89 -0.45
N PHE A 118 -10.22 19.18 -1.18
CA PHE A 118 -9.55 19.67 -2.39
C PHE A 118 -10.35 19.31 -3.65
N TYR A 119 -10.58 20.31 -4.50
CA TYR A 119 -11.19 20.17 -5.83
C TYR A 119 -10.41 21.03 -6.84
N PRO A 120 -9.63 20.43 -7.76
CA PRO A 120 -9.32 18.99 -7.92
C PRO A 120 -8.45 18.43 -6.77
N PRO A 121 -8.24 17.10 -6.68
CA PRO A 121 -7.31 16.51 -5.70
C PRO A 121 -5.94 17.17 -5.72
N LYS A 122 -5.40 17.46 -4.52
CA LYS A 122 -4.10 18.12 -4.34
C LYS A 122 -2.97 17.10 -4.54
N ILE A 123 -2.02 17.44 -5.40
CA ILE A 123 -0.77 16.68 -5.59
C ILE A 123 0.36 17.34 -4.83
N GLU A 124 1.22 16.53 -4.20
CA GLU A 124 2.44 16.92 -3.51
C GLU A 124 3.56 15.90 -3.81
N LEU A 125 4.79 16.37 -3.91
CA LEU A 125 5.98 15.54 -4.16
C LEU A 125 6.85 15.49 -2.90
N PHE A 126 7.36 14.33 -2.54
CA PHE A 126 8.34 14.17 -1.46
C PHE A 126 9.54 13.38 -1.96
N TYR A 127 10.73 13.94 -1.83
CA TYR A 127 11.96 13.25 -2.21
C TYR A 127 12.31 12.17 -1.20
N LYS A 128 12.64 10.98 -1.69
CA LYS A 128 12.95 9.83 -0.82
C LYS A 128 14.32 9.98 -0.19
N ASP A 129 14.34 10.42 1.05
CA ASP A 129 15.53 10.54 1.90
C ASP A 129 15.15 10.30 3.35
N ASP A 130 15.34 9.05 3.80
CA ASP A 130 15.07 8.63 5.18
C ASP A 130 15.84 9.48 6.21
N ALA A 131 17.02 10.03 5.85
CA ALA A 131 17.83 10.85 6.74
C ALA A 131 17.26 12.27 6.90
N ALA A 132 16.66 12.82 5.82
CA ALA A 132 16.00 14.12 5.81
C ALA A 132 14.49 14.05 6.09
N ASN A 133 13.97 12.87 6.46
CA ASN A 133 12.54 12.60 6.70
C ASN A 133 11.64 12.92 5.49
N ASP A 134 12.09 12.53 4.29
CA ASP A 134 11.37 12.70 3.02
C ASP A 134 10.88 14.14 2.78
N PRO A 135 11.78 15.10 2.51
CA PRO A 135 11.42 16.51 2.36
C PRO A 135 10.45 16.74 1.18
N GLN A 136 9.52 17.67 1.35
CA GLN A 136 8.64 18.09 0.26
C GLN A 136 9.46 18.80 -0.82
N TRP A 137 9.27 18.41 -2.07
CA TRP A 137 9.85 19.06 -3.24
C TRP A 137 8.80 19.79 -4.07
N SER A 138 9.22 20.84 -4.75
CA SER A 138 8.48 21.44 -5.85
C SER A 138 8.77 20.71 -7.17
N GLU A 139 7.96 20.98 -8.19
CA GLU A 139 8.19 20.41 -9.53
C GLU A 139 9.50 20.94 -10.12
N GLU A 140 9.83 22.22 -9.90
CA GLU A 140 11.07 22.84 -10.35
C GLU A 140 12.30 22.15 -9.74
N GLN A 141 12.24 21.76 -8.46
CA GLN A 141 13.31 21.00 -7.83
C GLN A 141 13.51 19.63 -8.47
N LEU A 142 12.42 18.93 -8.82
CA LEU A 142 12.51 17.63 -9.49
C LEU A 142 13.11 17.77 -10.90
N ILE A 143 12.71 18.80 -11.66
CA ILE A 143 13.20 19.07 -13.01
C ILE A 143 14.68 19.46 -12.99
N GLU A 144 15.10 20.32 -12.06
CA GLU A 144 16.47 20.84 -12.03
C GLU A 144 17.52 19.76 -11.71
N VAL A 145 17.13 18.71 -10.97
CA VAL A 145 18.03 17.58 -10.67
C VAL A 145 18.39 16.77 -11.93
N LYS A 146 17.63 16.92 -13.03
CA LYS A 146 17.91 16.30 -14.34
C LYS A 146 18.19 14.79 -14.22
N LEU A 147 17.31 14.11 -13.49
CA LEU A 147 17.41 12.66 -13.29
C LEU A 147 17.37 11.95 -14.65
N LYS A 148 18.32 11.04 -14.86
CA LYS A 148 18.35 10.15 -16.03
C LYS A 148 18.21 8.71 -15.56
N LEU A 149 17.09 8.09 -15.90
CA LEU A 149 16.72 6.75 -15.44
C LEU A 149 16.38 5.89 -16.66
N ALA A 150 17.06 4.76 -16.78
CA ALA A 150 16.99 3.86 -17.92
C ALA A 150 17.18 4.55 -19.29
N GLY A 151 17.84 5.71 -19.34
CA GLY A 151 18.04 6.51 -20.55
C GLY A 151 16.94 7.54 -20.84
N LEU A 152 15.90 7.63 -20.01
CA LEU A 152 14.92 8.71 -20.02
C LEU A 152 15.35 9.83 -19.06
N GLU A 153 15.37 11.07 -19.53
CA GLU A 153 15.57 12.26 -18.68
C GLU A 153 14.22 12.72 -18.14
N ILE A 154 14.13 12.97 -16.83
CA ILE A 154 12.90 13.44 -16.18
C ILE A 154 12.83 14.97 -16.31
N GLY A 155 12.13 15.45 -17.34
CA GLY A 155 11.85 16.87 -17.56
C GLY A 155 10.40 17.24 -17.24
N GLN A 156 9.99 18.43 -17.69
CA GLN A 156 8.62 18.93 -17.47
C GLN A 156 7.55 17.95 -17.95
N THR A 157 7.72 17.37 -19.13
CA THR A 157 6.77 16.41 -19.72
C THR A 157 6.58 15.19 -18.83
N GLU A 158 7.67 14.61 -18.32
CA GLU A 158 7.64 13.43 -17.46
C GLU A 158 6.99 13.75 -16.10
N VAL A 159 7.27 14.92 -15.54
CA VAL A 159 6.65 15.42 -14.31
C VAL A 159 5.15 15.63 -14.49
N ASP A 160 4.71 16.24 -15.59
CA ASP A 160 3.29 16.44 -15.91
C ASP A 160 2.56 15.10 -16.06
N ILE A 161 3.18 14.13 -16.74
CA ILE A 161 2.63 12.78 -16.91
C ILE A 161 2.45 12.10 -15.55
N MET A 162 3.45 12.17 -14.67
CA MET A 162 3.35 11.57 -13.32
C MET A 162 2.29 12.28 -12.47
N ALA A 163 2.21 13.61 -12.52
CA ALA A 163 1.21 14.38 -11.79
C ALA A 163 -0.22 14.04 -12.22
N GLN A 164 -0.46 14.00 -13.54
CA GLN A 164 -1.77 13.63 -14.11
C GLN A 164 -2.11 12.17 -13.82
N SER A 165 -1.15 11.26 -13.99
CA SER A 165 -1.32 9.83 -13.68
C SER A 165 -1.67 9.63 -12.20
N THR A 166 -0.99 10.34 -11.30
CA THR A 166 -1.26 10.28 -9.86
C THR A 166 -2.70 10.69 -9.54
N ARG A 167 -3.18 11.77 -10.15
CA ARG A 167 -4.57 12.23 -9.97
C ARG A 167 -5.57 11.21 -10.52
N ALA A 168 -5.34 10.69 -11.72
CA ALA A 168 -6.21 9.68 -12.34
C ALA A 168 -6.26 8.39 -11.50
N ILE A 169 -5.11 7.90 -11.03
CA ILE A 169 -5.01 6.74 -10.13
C ILE A 169 -5.81 6.98 -8.85
N PHE A 170 -5.65 8.16 -8.23
CA PHE A 170 -6.41 8.52 -7.04
C PHE A 170 -7.91 8.50 -7.28
N GLU A 171 -8.39 9.12 -8.36
CA GLU A 171 -9.82 9.22 -8.67
C GLU A 171 -10.44 7.85 -9.02
N ILE A 172 -9.71 6.98 -9.74
CA ILE A 172 -10.13 5.60 -10.00
C ILE A 172 -10.32 4.84 -8.69
N LEU A 173 -9.32 4.92 -7.79
CA LEU A 173 -9.39 4.22 -6.50
C LEU A 173 -10.43 4.82 -5.57
N GLU A 174 -10.56 6.16 -5.54
CA GLU A 174 -11.60 6.86 -4.78
C GLU A 174 -12.98 6.37 -5.21
N LYS A 175 -13.23 6.28 -6.53
CA LYS A 175 -14.48 5.76 -7.08
C LYS A 175 -14.70 4.28 -6.77
N ALA A 176 -13.64 3.45 -6.82
CA ALA A 176 -13.75 2.03 -6.50
C ALA A 176 -14.12 1.77 -5.02
N TRP A 177 -13.72 2.66 -4.11
CA TRP A 177 -14.07 2.56 -2.69
C TRP A 177 -15.49 3.06 -2.35
N GLN A 178 -16.11 3.87 -3.21
CA GLN A 178 -17.45 4.43 -2.95
C GLN A 178 -18.54 3.38 -2.67
N PRO A 179 -18.69 2.28 -3.45
CA PRO A 179 -19.73 1.28 -3.18
C PRO A 179 -19.55 0.52 -1.86
N GLN A 180 -18.35 0.56 -1.28
CA GLN A 180 -18.05 -0.03 0.02
C GLN A 180 -18.27 0.96 1.17
N ASN A 181 -18.84 2.14 0.88
CA ASN A 181 -19.03 3.24 1.81
C ASN A 181 -17.70 3.59 2.52
N CYS A 182 -16.60 3.60 1.78
CA CYS A 182 -15.27 3.91 2.26
C CYS A 182 -14.75 5.17 1.55
N THR A 183 -14.34 6.17 2.33
CA THR A 183 -13.75 7.40 1.82
C THR A 183 -12.24 7.23 1.68
N LEU A 184 -11.71 7.34 0.45
CA LEU A 184 -10.28 7.46 0.20
C LEU A 184 -9.85 8.92 0.46
N VAL A 185 -9.04 9.11 1.49
CA VAL A 185 -8.70 10.44 2.04
C VAL A 185 -7.47 11.01 1.33
N ASP A 186 -6.41 10.20 1.29
CA ASP A 186 -5.19 10.44 0.54
C ASP A 186 -4.50 9.12 0.15
N LEU A 187 -3.62 9.20 -0.84
CA LEU A 187 -2.87 8.09 -1.41
C LEU A 187 -1.44 8.54 -1.70
N LYS A 188 -0.49 7.63 -1.51
CA LYS A 188 0.87 7.73 -1.99
C LYS A 188 1.14 6.67 -3.06
N VAL A 189 1.78 7.06 -4.15
CA VAL A 189 2.30 6.16 -5.18
C VAL A 189 3.74 6.51 -5.55
N GLU A 190 4.44 5.59 -6.21
CA GLU A 190 5.79 5.77 -6.74
C GLU A 190 5.83 5.29 -8.20
N PHE A 191 6.62 5.97 -9.03
CA PHE A 191 6.79 5.62 -10.44
C PHE A 191 8.21 5.09 -10.69
N GLY A 192 8.36 4.34 -11.77
CA GLY A 192 9.65 3.94 -12.29
C GLY A 192 9.68 4.00 -13.80
N VAL A 193 10.88 4.06 -14.36
CA VAL A 193 11.10 3.95 -15.81
C VAL A 193 11.36 2.48 -16.13
N ASN A 194 10.50 1.89 -16.95
CA ASN A 194 10.67 0.51 -17.39
C ASN A 194 11.96 0.38 -18.21
N VAL A 195 12.85 -0.53 -17.82
CA VAL A 195 14.18 -0.64 -18.43
C VAL A 195 14.15 -1.09 -19.89
N ALA A 196 13.10 -1.80 -20.30
CA ALA A 196 12.94 -2.31 -21.65
C ALA A 196 12.20 -1.32 -22.56
N THR A 197 11.05 -0.80 -22.10
CA THR A 197 10.19 0.07 -22.93
C THR A 197 10.52 1.55 -22.82
N LYS A 198 11.29 1.95 -21.80
CA LYS A 198 11.62 3.35 -21.47
C LYS A 198 10.41 4.21 -21.10
N GLU A 199 9.29 3.58 -20.80
CA GLU A 199 8.07 4.27 -20.39
C GLU A 199 8.03 4.48 -18.88
N ILE A 200 7.46 5.60 -18.45
CA ILE A 200 7.06 5.82 -17.05
C ILE A 200 5.85 4.94 -16.75
N VAL A 201 5.97 4.13 -15.70
CA VAL A 201 4.90 3.25 -15.23
C VAL A 201 4.71 3.39 -13.73
N LEU A 202 3.47 3.25 -13.28
CA LEU A 202 3.18 3.10 -11.85
C LEU A 202 3.86 1.83 -11.34
N ALA A 203 4.69 1.97 -10.31
CA ALA A 203 5.52 0.88 -9.80
C ALA A 203 5.33 0.73 -8.28
N ASP A 204 6.31 0.13 -7.61
CA ASP A 204 6.29 -0.14 -6.17
C ASP A 204 5.09 -1.00 -5.72
N VAL A 205 4.39 -0.63 -4.65
CA VAL A 205 3.16 -1.28 -4.16
C VAL A 205 2.10 -0.26 -3.78
N ILE A 206 0.83 -0.60 -4.01
CA ILE A 206 -0.31 0.07 -3.38
C ILE A 206 -0.95 -0.94 -2.44
N ASP A 207 -0.67 -0.81 -1.16
CA ASP A 207 -1.29 -1.60 -0.11
C ASP A 207 -1.90 -0.70 0.96
N ASN A 208 -2.35 -1.29 2.07
CA ASN A 208 -3.00 -0.54 3.13
C ASN A 208 -2.01 0.30 3.99
N ASP A 209 -0.73 0.34 3.63
CA ASP A 209 0.25 1.33 4.07
C ASP A 209 0.35 2.56 3.14
N SER A 210 -0.22 2.49 1.93
CA SER A 210 -0.10 3.52 0.89
C SER A 210 -1.21 4.57 0.93
N TRP A 211 -2.33 4.32 1.60
CA TRP A 211 -3.48 5.24 1.64
C TRP A 211 -4.02 5.48 3.05
N ARG A 212 -4.98 6.40 3.15
CA ARG A 212 -5.90 6.55 4.29
C ARG A 212 -7.33 6.24 3.87
N LEU A 213 -8.00 5.34 4.59
CA LEU A 213 -9.37 4.89 4.31
C LEU A 213 -10.26 5.11 5.53
N TRP A 214 -11.32 5.90 5.37
CA TRP A 214 -12.29 6.20 6.42
C TRP A 214 -13.66 5.62 6.04
N PRO A 215 -14.09 4.50 6.67
CA PRO A 215 -15.44 3.98 6.54
C PRO A 215 -16.47 5.06 6.92
N SER A 216 -17.52 5.22 6.10
CA SER A 216 -18.53 6.27 6.22
C SER A 216 -17.97 7.69 6.31
N GLY A 217 -16.73 7.92 5.88
CA GLY A 217 -16.03 9.19 6.05
C GLY A 217 -15.65 9.53 7.50
N ASP A 218 -15.78 8.59 8.44
CA ASP A 218 -15.45 8.82 9.84
C ASP A 218 -14.00 8.42 10.15
N ARG A 219 -13.16 9.43 10.45
CA ARG A 219 -11.76 9.24 10.85
C ARG A 219 -11.61 8.30 12.05
N LYS A 220 -12.57 8.25 12.97
CA LYS A 220 -12.52 7.36 14.15
C LYS A 220 -12.58 5.88 13.76
N GLN A 221 -13.11 5.58 12.57
CA GLN A 221 -13.23 4.24 12.02
C GLN A 221 -12.11 3.89 11.03
N GLN A 222 -11.06 4.70 10.94
CA GLN A 222 -9.99 4.55 9.95
C GLN A 222 -9.45 3.11 9.87
N LYS A 223 -9.30 2.61 8.64
CA LYS A 223 -8.94 1.23 8.31
C LYS A 223 -7.52 1.10 7.71
N ASP A 224 -6.66 2.08 7.91
CA ASP A 224 -5.32 2.11 7.33
C ASP A 224 -4.19 2.00 8.37
N LYS A 225 -2.93 2.06 7.91
CA LYS A 225 -1.74 2.01 8.76
C LYS A 225 -1.73 3.03 9.90
N GLN A 226 -2.41 4.16 9.78
CA GLN A 226 -2.43 5.22 10.80
C GLN A 226 -2.95 4.72 12.16
N VAL A 227 -3.76 3.65 12.18
CA VAL A 227 -4.19 2.97 13.42
C VAL A 227 -2.99 2.55 14.29
N ILE A 228 -1.86 2.16 13.70
CA ILE A 228 -0.66 1.72 14.43
C ILE A 228 0.12 2.89 15.02
N LEU A 229 0.20 4.01 14.30
CA LEU A 229 0.97 5.17 14.75
C LEU A 229 0.41 5.75 16.06
N PHE A 230 -0.88 5.55 16.30
CA PHE A 230 -1.59 6.05 17.48
C PHE A 230 -1.78 5.01 18.61
N SER A 231 -1.21 3.79 18.55
CA SER A 231 -1.46 2.78 19.60
C SER A 231 -0.27 1.88 19.93
N VAL A 232 -0.01 1.73 21.24
CA VAL A 232 1.19 1.08 21.82
C VAL A 232 0.94 -0.38 22.26
N GLN A 233 -0.26 -0.94 22.09
CA GLN A 233 -0.61 -2.26 22.65
C GLN A 233 -0.77 -3.38 21.61
N ILE A 234 -0.17 -4.53 21.93
CA ILE A 234 -0.21 -5.82 21.19
C ILE A 234 -1.65 -6.30 20.90
N LEU A 235 -2.59 -6.03 21.80
CA LEU A 235 -4.02 -6.42 21.67
C LEU A 235 -4.72 -5.86 20.42
N LYS A 236 -4.18 -4.82 19.76
CA LYS A 236 -4.77 -4.25 18.54
C LYS A 236 -4.24 -4.84 17.22
N ILE A 237 -3.24 -5.73 17.26
CA ILE A 237 -2.74 -6.42 16.05
C ILE A 237 -3.82 -7.33 15.43
N LEU A 238 -4.68 -7.93 16.25
CA LEU A 238 -5.84 -8.72 15.80
C LEU A 238 -6.93 -7.85 15.15
N GLN A 239 -7.21 -6.68 15.73
CA GLN A 239 -8.14 -5.70 15.13
C GLN A 239 -7.59 -5.17 13.81
N PHE A 240 -6.27 -4.99 13.71
CA PHE A 240 -5.57 -4.62 12.49
C PHE A 240 -5.65 -5.70 11.40
N PHE A 241 -5.47 -6.98 11.76
CA PHE A 241 -5.64 -8.08 10.81
C PHE A 241 -7.07 -8.11 10.26
N LYS A 242 -8.08 -7.91 11.12
CA LYS A 242 -9.49 -7.77 10.70
C LYS A 242 -9.70 -6.60 9.72
N VAL A 243 -9.09 -5.46 9.98
CA VAL A 243 -9.15 -4.27 9.12
C VAL A 243 -8.58 -4.57 7.73
N TYR A 244 -7.36 -5.11 7.66
CA TYR A 244 -6.70 -5.45 6.40
C TYR A 244 -7.44 -6.56 5.64
N VAL A 245 -7.99 -7.56 6.35
CA VAL A 245 -8.82 -8.61 5.76
C VAL A 245 -10.16 -8.06 5.25
N SER A 246 -10.77 -7.09 5.94
CA SER A 246 -11.99 -6.44 5.46
C SER A 246 -11.75 -5.67 4.16
N VAL A 247 -10.64 -4.93 4.08
CA VAL A 247 -10.19 -4.24 2.87
C VAL A 247 -9.98 -5.24 1.72
N LEU A 248 -9.35 -6.39 1.99
CA LEU A 248 -9.20 -7.46 0.98
C LEU A 248 -10.53 -8.03 0.50
N PHE A 249 -11.47 -8.27 1.41
CA PHE A 249 -12.79 -8.79 1.07
C PHE A 249 -13.54 -7.79 0.17
N GLU A 250 -13.50 -6.50 0.53
CA GLU A 250 -14.10 -5.41 -0.24
C GLU A 250 -13.46 -5.25 -1.64
N ILE A 251 -12.14 -5.40 -1.77
CA ILE A 251 -11.43 -5.36 -3.07
C ILE A 251 -11.72 -6.58 -3.94
N SER A 252 -11.95 -7.76 -3.34
CA SER A 252 -12.15 -9.02 -4.07
C SER A 252 -13.40 -9.00 -4.98
N PHE A 253 -14.36 -8.11 -4.70
CA PHE A 253 -15.53 -7.89 -5.56
C PHE A 253 -15.20 -7.28 -6.93
N TYR A 254 -14.08 -6.56 -7.05
CA TYR A 254 -13.70 -5.87 -8.29
C TYR A 254 -12.76 -6.68 -9.18
N SER A 255 -12.02 -7.65 -8.63
CA SER A 255 -11.11 -8.50 -9.42
C SER A 255 -11.19 -9.98 -9.00
N PRO A 256 -12.26 -10.70 -9.37
CA PRO A 256 -12.46 -12.09 -8.96
C PRO A 256 -11.37 -13.04 -9.47
N SER A 257 -10.77 -12.73 -10.63
CA SER A 257 -9.74 -13.53 -11.29
C SER A 257 -8.39 -13.51 -10.58
N VAL A 258 -8.07 -12.45 -9.82
CA VAL A 258 -6.81 -12.31 -9.07
C VAL A 258 -7.00 -12.62 -7.58
N CYS A 259 -8.14 -12.24 -7.04
CA CYS A 259 -8.56 -12.53 -5.68
C CYS A 259 -9.23 -13.93 -5.62
N PHE A 260 -8.50 -14.99 -6.02
CA PHE A 260 -8.91 -16.40 -5.89
C PHE A 260 -8.93 -16.82 -4.39
N PHE A 261 -9.92 -16.34 -3.64
CA PHE A 261 -10.22 -16.81 -2.27
C PHE A 261 -11.32 -17.87 -2.24
N THR A 262 -12.04 -18.10 -3.35
CA THR A 262 -13.33 -18.81 -3.35
C THR A 262 -13.33 -20.25 -3.85
N SER A 263 -12.19 -20.90 -4.15
CA SER A 263 -12.22 -22.29 -4.68
C SER A 263 -11.32 -23.32 -3.98
N ASN A 264 -10.53 -22.96 -2.99
CA ASN A 264 -9.63 -23.93 -2.35
C ASN A 264 -10.18 -24.42 -0.99
N ARG A 265 -10.90 -25.56 -0.98
CA ARG A 265 -11.38 -26.27 0.23
C ARG A 265 -10.27 -26.54 1.28
N ARG A 266 -9.00 -26.42 0.88
CA ARG A 266 -7.83 -26.52 1.77
C ARG A 266 -7.69 -25.32 2.70
N TRP A 267 -8.06 -24.12 2.25
CA TRP A 267 -8.05 -22.91 3.07
C TRP A 267 -9.29 -22.81 3.96
N GLU A 268 -10.49 -23.22 3.53
CA GLU A 268 -11.65 -23.34 4.42
C GLU A 268 -11.37 -24.25 5.64
N ARG A 269 -10.62 -25.34 5.45
CA ARG A 269 -10.25 -26.24 6.56
C ARG A 269 -9.18 -25.64 7.49
N LYS A 270 -8.22 -24.90 6.95
CA LYS A 270 -7.20 -24.19 7.75
C LYS A 270 -7.81 -22.98 8.48
N TRP A 271 -8.74 -22.28 7.82
CA TRP A 271 -9.56 -21.21 8.37
C TRP A 271 -10.52 -21.71 9.43
N ARG A 272 -11.23 -22.85 9.26
CA ARG A 272 -12.03 -23.44 10.34
C ARG A 272 -11.18 -23.78 11.56
N LYS A 273 -9.94 -24.26 11.39
CA LYS A 273 -9.02 -24.47 12.53
C LYS A 273 -8.58 -23.16 13.20
N ILE A 274 -8.28 -22.12 12.43
CA ILE A 274 -7.93 -20.79 12.97
C ILE A 274 -9.15 -20.14 13.65
N HIS A 275 -10.35 -20.28 13.07
CA HIS A 275 -11.60 -19.82 13.66
C HIS A 275 -11.93 -20.59 14.93
N ILE A 276 -11.71 -21.91 14.98
CA ILE A 276 -11.94 -22.72 16.19
C ILE A 276 -10.97 -22.31 17.30
N HIS A 277 -9.69 -22.08 17.01
CA HIS A 277 -8.75 -21.60 18.04
C HIS A 277 -9.06 -20.17 18.52
N ILE A 278 -9.53 -19.29 17.63
CA ILE A 278 -9.95 -17.93 17.99
C ILE A 278 -11.29 -17.93 18.74
N TYR A 279 -12.26 -18.78 18.36
CA TYR A 279 -13.54 -18.91 19.08
C TYR A 279 -13.35 -19.57 20.45
N ILE A 280 -12.46 -20.56 20.58
CA ILE A 280 -12.13 -21.17 21.86
C ILE A 280 -11.40 -20.16 22.76
N TYR A 281 -10.49 -19.33 22.23
CA TYR A 281 -9.87 -18.25 23.01
C TYR A 281 -10.87 -17.16 23.42
N ILE A 282 -11.82 -16.82 22.53
CA ILE A 282 -12.89 -15.86 22.83
C ILE A 282 -13.88 -16.43 23.86
N CYS A 283 -14.25 -17.71 23.79
CA CYS A 283 -15.11 -18.34 24.80
C CYS A 283 -14.41 -18.48 26.16
N VAL A 284 -13.11 -18.80 26.19
CA VAL A 284 -12.36 -18.90 27.45
C VAL A 284 -12.12 -17.52 28.08
N CYS A 285 -11.91 -16.46 27.29
CA CYS A 285 -11.76 -15.10 27.84
C CYS A 285 -13.09 -14.44 28.23
N VAL A 286 -14.20 -14.75 27.55
CA VAL A 286 -15.53 -14.22 27.90
C VAL A 286 -16.11 -14.93 29.13
N CYS A 287 -15.81 -16.22 29.36
CA CYS A 287 -16.24 -16.91 30.59
C CYS A 287 -15.48 -16.45 31.85
N VAL A 288 -14.25 -15.97 31.75
CA VAL A 288 -13.49 -15.49 32.93
C VAL A 288 -13.88 -14.08 33.37
N CYS A 289 -14.33 -13.22 32.45
CA CYS A 289 -14.80 -11.87 32.82
C CYS A 289 -16.24 -11.81 33.34
N VAL A 290 -17.11 -12.75 32.97
CA VAL A 290 -18.52 -12.74 33.42
C VAL A 290 -18.70 -13.34 34.82
N CYS A 291 -17.74 -14.13 35.33
CA CYS A 291 -17.82 -14.70 36.69
C CYS A 291 -17.29 -13.80 37.82
N VAL A 292 -16.76 -12.59 37.54
CA VAL A 292 -16.21 -11.68 38.58
C VAL A 292 -17.10 -10.47 38.86
N GLN A 293 -18.19 -10.25 38.11
CA GLN A 293 -19.11 -9.11 38.33
C GLN A 293 -20.53 -9.51 38.79
N SER A 294 -20.72 -10.74 39.25
CA SER A 294 -21.99 -11.15 39.86
C SER A 294 -21.76 -12.05 41.07
N LYS A 295 -21.43 -11.42 42.21
CA LYS A 295 -21.90 -11.89 43.51
C LYS A 295 -22.36 -10.65 44.32
N PRO A 296 -23.50 -10.73 45.02
CA PRO A 296 -23.91 -9.72 45.99
C PRO A 296 -22.91 -9.61 47.15
#